data_AF-A0A4W4HA63-F1
#
_entry.id   AF-A0A4W4HA63-F1
#
_cell.length_a   1.000
_cell.length_b   1.000
_cell.length_c   1.000
_cell.angle_alpha   90.00
_cell.angle_beta   90.00
_cell.angle_gamma   90.00
#
_symmetry.space_group_name_H-M   'P 1'
#
loop_
_entity.id
_entity.type
_entity.pdbx_description
1 polymer ?
#
loop_
_entity_poly.entity_id
_entity_poly.type
_entity_poly.pdbx_seq_one_letter_code
_entity_poly.pdbx_strand_id
1 'polypeptide(L)'
;MLTTMTYRMPNFTLEQKLYLLQKIHSVVDAVQDFRKDTNTTVYRNAVWAELAQVFNEAFPNRPPSSVGSLKTLWKRLKVELFAFSLQVQREVMTLVPNLISNMEDMDGDVSYVSVTNSSPGAGT
;
A
#
# COMPACT_ATOMS: atom_id res chain seq x y z
N MET A 1 27.29 40.93 -7.77
CA MET A 1 26.51 39.96 -8.57
C MET A 1 25.95 38.93 -7.61
N LEU A 2 24.63 38.84 -7.46
CA LEU A 2 23.99 37.87 -6.57
C LEU A 2 23.95 36.51 -7.28
N THR A 3 24.79 35.58 -6.83
CA THR A 3 24.81 34.21 -7.32
C THR A 3 23.54 33.51 -6.86
N THR A 4 22.57 33.35 -7.75
CA THR A 4 21.37 32.53 -7.52
C THR A 4 21.80 31.07 -7.43
N MET A 5 22.23 30.64 -6.25
CA MET A 5 22.44 29.23 -5.93
C MET A 5 21.10 28.52 -6.14
N THR A 6 20.97 27.75 -7.21
CA THR A 6 19.85 26.84 -7.40
C THR A 6 19.96 25.77 -6.31
N TYR A 7 19.32 26.03 -5.18
CA TYR A 7 19.24 25.11 -4.05
C TYR A 7 18.45 23.88 -4.53
N ARG A 8 19.15 22.91 -5.13
CA ARG A 8 18.57 21.60 -5.42
C ARG A 8 18.28 20.97 -4.07
N MET A 9 17.00 20.90 -3.75
CA MET A 9 16.53 20.26 -2.53
C MET A 9 17.11 18.84 -2.48
N PRO A 10 17.82 18.46 -1.40
CA PRO A 10 18.38 17.12 -1.29
C PRO A 10 17.26 16.09 -1.39
N ASN A 11 17.53 14.99 -2.12
CA ASN A 11 16.59 13.89 -2.25
C ASN A 11 16.19 13.38 -0.85
N PHE A 12 14.91 13.01 -0.70
CA PHE A 12 14.44 12.44 0.56
C PHE A 12 15.17 11.13 0.87
N THR A 13 15.68 11.02 2.11
CA THR A 13 16.33 9.81 2.59
C THR A 13 15.31 8.67 2.75
N LEU A 14 15.78 7.42 2.86
CA LEU A 14 14.90 6.28 3.11
C LEU A 14 14.10 6.46 4.42
N GLU A 15 14.76 6.92 5.48
CA GLU A 15 14.11 7.23 6.76
C GLU A 15 12.96 8.23 6.60
N GLN A 16 13.18 9.31 5.85
CA GLN A 16 12.16 10.32 5.56
C GLN A 16 10.99 9.75 4.75
N LYS A 17 11.28 8.88 3.78
CA LYS A 17 10.25 8.18 3.00
C LYS A 17 9.40 7.29 3.90
N LEU A 18 10.03 6.48 4.76
CA LEU A 18 9.34 5.58 5.68
C LEU A 18 8.51 6.34 6.71
N TYR A 19 9.05 7.43 7.26
CA TYR A 19 8.33 8.29 8.18
C TYR A 19 7.07 8.89 7.55
N LEU A 20 7.17 9.39 6.30
CA LEU A 20 5.99 9.91 5.59
C LEU A 20 4.94 8.81 5.36
N LEU A 21 5.36 7.59 4.98
CA LEU A 21 4.43 6.46 4.79
C LEU A 21 3.70 6.12 6.09
N GLN A 22 4.42 6.05 7.21
CA GLN A 22 3.83 5.76 8.51
C GLN A 22 2.80 6.82 8.91
N LYS A 23 3.10 8.11 8.72
CA LYS A 23 2.16 9.20 9.04
C LYS A 23 0.96 9.26 8.10
N ILE A 24 1.15 8.97 6.81
CA ILE A 24 0.05 8.92 5.85
C ILE A 24 -0.90 7.75 6.14
N HIS A 25 -0.39 6.62 6.63
CA HIS A 25 -1.22 5.44 6.90
C HIS A 25 -2.43 5.76 7.81
N SER A 26 -2.25 6.57 8.85
CA SER A 26 -3.35 6.95 9.77
C SER A 26 -4.36 7.94 9.17
N VAL A 27 -4.05 8.57 8.04
CA VAL A 27 -4.90 9.61 7.40
C VAL A 27 -5.13 9.33 5.92
N VAL A 28 -4.90 8.09 5.47
CA VAL A 28 -4.88 7.72 4.05
C VAL A 28 -6.21 8.04 3.36
N ASP A 29 -7.32 7.76 4.05
CA ASP A 29 -8.66 8.01 3.54
C ASP A 29 -8.90 9.51 3.30
N ALA A 30 -8.43 10.36 4.21
CA ALA A 30 -8.57 11.81 4.08
C ALA A 30 -7.69 12.38 2.95
N VAL A 31 -6.45 11.91 2.80
CA VAL A 31 -5.56 12.39 1.73
C VAL A 31 -5.90 11.83 0.36
N GLN A 32 -6.62 10.71 0.31
CA GLN A 32 -7.15 10.08 -0.91
C GLN A 32 -8.62 10.39 -1.19
N ASP A 33 -9.29 11.21 -0.36
CA ASP A 33 -10.62 11.68 -0.70
C ASP A 33 -10.56 12.71 -1.82
N PHE A 34 -11.01 12.30 -3.01
CA PHE A 34 -10.99 13.12 -4.23
C PHE A 34 -12.28 13.89 -4.49
N ARG A 35 -13.26 13.84 -3.57
CA ARG A 35 -14.45 14.68 -3.68
C ARG A 35 -14.04 16.16 -3.71
N LYS A 36 -14.80 16.94 -4.48
CA LYS A 36 -14.50 18.35 -4.78
C LYS A 36 -15.38 19.32 -4.00
N ASP A 37 -16.19 18.83 -3.06
CA ASP A 37 -16.95 19.70 -2.18
C ASP A 37 -15.99 20.49 -1.25
N THR A 38 -16.48 21.63 -0.79
CA THR A 38 -15.70 22.57 0.02
C THR A 38 -15.18 21.91 1.29
N ASN A 39 -16.02 21.16 2.00
CA ASN A 39 -15.68 20.58 3.30
C ASN A 39 -14.56 19.55 3.16
N THR A 40 -14.70 18.62 2.21
CA THR A 40 -13.65 17.63 1.92
C THR A 40 -12.35 18.30 1.48
N THR A 41 -12.42 19.32 0.64
CA THR A 41 -11.24 20.02 0.16
C THR A 41 -10.50 20.75 1.28
N VAL A 42 -11.23 21.47 2.15
CA VAL A 42 -10.68 22.16 3.31
C VAL A 42 -10.06 21.16 4.27
N TYR A 43 -10.76 20.08 4.61
CA TYR A 43 -10.27 19.05 5.52
C TYR A 43 -9.00 18.38 5.00
N ARG A 44 -8.99 17.94 3.73
CA ARG A 44 -7.80 17.36 3.09
C ARG A 44 -6.62 18.33 3.10
N ASN A 45 -6.85 19.62 2.85
CA ASN A 45 -5.78 20.62 2.89
C ASN A 45 -5.23 20.81 4.31
N ALA A 46 -6.09 20.81 5.33
CA ALA A 46 -5.68 20.87 6.73
C ALA A 46 -4.84 19.65 7.13
N VAL A 47 -5.28 18.44 6.78
CA VAL A 47 -4.52 17.19 7.02
C VAL A 47 -3.14 17.26 6.37
N TRP A 48 -3.05 17.75 5.13
CA TRP A 48 -1.75 17.93 4.47
C TRP A 48 -0.86 18.97 5.15
N ALA A 49 -1.43 20.05 5.69
CA ALA A 49 -0.68 21.07 6.42
C ALA A 49 -0.12 20.51 7.73
N GLU A 50 -0.92 19.77 8.48
CA GLU A 50 -0.51 19.09 9.71
C GLU A 50 0.58 18.05 9.44
N LEU A 51 0.43 17.23 8.40
CA LEU A 51 1.47 16.28 7.98
C LEU A 51 2.79 17.00 7.67
N ALA A 52 2.75 18.15 7.00
CA ALA A 52 3.94 18.93 6.70
C ALA A 52 4.60 19.48 7.97
N GLN A 53 3.80 19.97 8.93
CA GLN A 53 4.29 20.42 10.22
C GLN A 53 4.99 19.28 10.97
N VAL A 54 4.30 18.16 11.20
CA VAL A 54 4.82 16.99 11.93
C VAL A 54 6.05 16.38 11.23
N PHE A 55 6.10 16.43 9.90
CA PHE A 55 7.28 16.01 9.14
C PHE A 55 8.48 16.93 9.37
N ASN A 56 8.28 18.24 9.35
CA ASN A 56 9.36 19.21 9.54
C ASN A 56 9.87 19.22 10.98
N GLU A 57 8.99 19.01 11.96
CA GLU A 57 9.37 18.84 13.38
C GLU A 57 10.23 17.59 13.60
N ALA A 58 9.94 16.49 12.88
CA ALA A 58 10.72 15.26 12.97
C ALA A 58 12.10 15.35 12.30
N PHE A 59 12.27 16.27 11.34
CA PHE A 59 13.52 16.46 10.60
C PHE A 59 13.96 17.94 10.61
N PRO A 60 14.33 18.51 11.77
CA PRO A 60 14.65 19.94 11.89
C PRO A 60 15.95 20.32 11.18
N ASN A 61 16.84 19.35 10.92
CA ASN A 61 18.16 19.58 10.30
C ASN A 61 18.13 19.78 8.78
N ARG A 62 16.95 19.72 8.15
CA ARG A 62 16.78 19.98 6.71
C ARG A 62 15.88 21.19 6.48
N PRO A 63 15.98 21.86 5.33
CA PRO A 63 15.03 22.93 4.99
C PRO A 63 13.59 22.42 5.06
N PRO A 64 12.64 23.21 5.58
CA PRO A 64 11.25 22.80 5.68
C PRO A 64 10.68 22.30 4.34
N SER A 65 10.09 21.11 4.35
CA SER A 65 9.32 20.60 3.22
C SER A 65 7.98 21.30 3.15
N SER A 66 7.62 21.74 1.93
CA SER A 66 6.27 22.24 1.66
C SER A 66 5.28 21.09 1.51
N VAL A 67 3.98 21.39 1.69
CA VAL A 67 2.88 20.47 1.37
C VAL A 67 2.98 19.94 -0.07
N GLY A 68 3.33 20.79 -1.04
CA GLY A 68 3.47 20.39 -2.44
C GLY A 68 4.60 19.37 -2.66
N SER A 69 5.72 19.55 -1.95
CA SER A 69 6.86 18.62 -1.98
C SER A 69 6.47 17.25 -1.42
N LEU A 70 5.75 17.21 -0.29
CA LEU A 70 5.29 15.96 0.32
C LEU A 70 4.20 15.26 -0.50
N LYS A 71 3.27 16.01 -1.11
CA LYS A 71 2.31 15.46 -2.08
C LYS A 71 3.01 14.82 -3.28
N THR A 72 4.09 15.44 -3.76
CA THR A 72 4.90 14.89 -4.86
C THR A 72 5.64 13.63 -4.42
N LEU A 73 6.22 13.62 -3.23
CA LEU A 73 6.86 12.44 -2.66
C LEU A 73 5.87 11.28 -2.51
N TRP A 74 4.68 11.54 -1.94
CA TRP A 74 3.63 10.55 -1.81
C TRP A 74 3.21 9.93 -3.14
N LYS A 75 3.01 10.75 -4.18
CA LYS A 75 2.71 10.24 -5.54
C LYS A 75 3.80 9.29 -6.04
N ARG A 76 5.08 9.62 -5.84
CA ARG A 76 6.20 8.76 -6.25
C ARG A 76 6.24 7.46 -5.44
N LEU A 77 6.07 7.54 -4.12
CA LEU A 77 6.05 6.37 -3.25
C LEU A 77 4.94 5.39 -3.59
N LYS A 78 3.74 5.88 -3.94
CA LYS A 78 2.66 5.00 -4.42
C LYS A 78 3.05 4.20 -5.66
N VAL A 79 3.75 4.84 -6.60
CA VAL A 79 4.23 4.17 -7.82
C VAL A 79 5.33 3.16 -7.48
N GLU A 80 6.29 3.53 -6.62
CA GLU A 80 7.36 2.63 -6.14
C GLU A 80 6.77 1.39 -5.43
N LEU A 81 5.80 1.57 -4.53
CA LEU A 81 5.13 0.48 -3.80
C LEU A 81 4.28 -0.40 -4.73
N PHE A 82 3.54 0.21 -5.66
CA PHE A 82 2.74 -0.53 -6.63
C PHE A 82 3.62 -1.35 -7.58
N ALA A 83 4.73 -0.78 -8.05
CA ALA A 83 5.70 -1.48 -8.88
C ALA A 83 6.35 -2.65 -8.13
N PHE A 84 6.72 -2.47 -6.87
CA PHE A 84 7.24 -3.54 -6.02
C PHE A 84 6.20 -4.66 -5.83
N SER A 85 4.94 -4.32 -5.53
CA SER A 85 3.87 -5.32 -5.39
C SER A 85 3.66 -6.11 -6.68
N LEU A 86 3.68 -5.47 -7.85
CA LEU A 86 3.55 -6.16 -9.14
C LEU A 86 4.75 -7.07 -9.43
N GLN A 87 5.95 -6.64 -9.07
CA GLN A 87 7.15 -7.45 -9.22
C GLN A 87 7.09 -8.70 -8.35
N VAL A 88 6.73 -8.57 -7.08
CA VAL A 88 6.53 -9.71 -6.17
C VAL A 88 5.45 -10.65 -6.70
N GLN A 89 4.31 -10.12 -7.18
CA GLN A 89 3.26 -10.95 -7.77
C GLN A 89 3.74 -11.73 -9.00
N ARG A 90 4.51 -11.10 -9.90
CA ARG A 90 5.12 -11.79 -11.05
C ARG A 90 6.11 -12.86 -10.61
N GLU A 91 7.01 -12.55 -9.68
CA GLU A 91 7.99 -13.50 -9.17
C GLU A 91 7.30 -14.69 -8.51
N VAL A 92 6.27 -14.47 -7.69
CA VAL A 92 5.45 -15.52 -7.09
C VAL A 92 4.75 -16.37 -8.16
N MET A 93 4.14 -15.77 -9.19
CA MET A 93 3.54 -16.51 -10.31
C MET A 93 4.56 -17.35 -11.09
N THR A 94 5.80 -16.86 -11.24
CA THR A 94 6.86 -17.62 -11.92
C THR A 94 7.43 -18.76 -11.08
N LEU A 95 7.46 -18.59 -9.74
CA LEU A 95 8.03 -19.57 -8.82
C LEU A 95 7.01 -20.64 -8.39
N VAL A 96 5.71 -20.31 -8.39
CA VAL A 96 4.64 -21.26 -8.04
C VAL A 96 3.45 -21.05 -8.99
N PRO A 97 3.50 -21.60 -10.22
CA PRO A 97 2.41 -21.46 -11.18
C PRO A 97 1.08 -22.13 -10.74
N ASN A 98 1.11 -22.99 -9.71
CA ASN A 98 -0.02 -23.82 -9.29
C ASN A 98 -0.81 -23.31 -8.07
N LEU A 99 -0.54 -22.11 -7.54
CA LEU A 99 -1.27 -21.59 -6.36
C LEU A 99 -2.68 -21.07 -6.68
N ILE A 100 -2.98 -20.75 -7.95
CA ILE A 100 -4.30 -20.25 -8.36
C ILE A 100 -5.18 -21.38 -8.93
N SER A 101 -4.61 -22.55 -9.27
CA SER A 101 -5.32 -23.63 -9.96
C SER A 101 -6.26 -24.47 -9.09
N ASN A 102 -6.28 -24.30 -7.77
CA ASN A 102 -7.02 -25.20 -6.87
C ASN A 102 -8.32 -24.61 -6.29
N MET A 103 -8.83 -23.51 -6.85
CA MET A 103 -10.07 -22.90 -6.36
C MET A 103 -11.32 -23.25 -7.19
N GLU A 104 -11.18 -23.96 -8.32
CA GLU A 104 -12.30 -24.26 -9.23
C GLU A 104 -12.78 -25.74 -9.24
N ASP A 105 -12.19 -26.65 -8.45
CA ASP A 105 -12.56 -28.09 -8.46
C ASP A 105 -13.10 -28.62 -7.11
N MET A 106 -13.90 -27.84 -6.37
CA MET A 106 -14.61 -28.31 -5.16
C MET A 106 -16.13 -28.16 -5.28
N ASP A 107 -16.70 -28.51 -6.44
CA ASP A 107 -18.13 -28.83 -6.58
C ASP A 107 -18.30 -30.33 -6.90
N GLY A 108 -17.78 -31.17 -5.99
CA GLY A 108 -17.90 -32.61 -6.04
C GLY A 108 -18.68 -33.10 -4.84
N ASP A 109 -20.00 -33.18 -4.99
CA ASP A 109 -20.97 -33.74 -4.06
C ASP A 109 -20.52 -35.14 -3.56
N VAL A 110 -20.01 -35.21 -2.33
CA VAL A 110 -19.82 -36.45 -1.58
C VAL A 110 -20.41 -36.25 -0.18
N SER A 111 -21.75 -36.36 -0.12
CA SER A 111 -22.50 -36.53 1.12
C SER A 111 -22.13 -37.86 1.78
N TYR A 112 -21.34 -37.79 2.85
CA TYR A 112 -21.07 -38.88 3.77
C TYR A 112 -22.26 -39.08 4.70
N VAL A 113 -23.02 -40.17 4.58
CA VAL A 113 -23.86 -40.67 5.68
C VAL A 113 -23.86 -42.21 5.76
N SER A 114 -23.31 -42.67 6.90
CA SER A 114 -23.65 -43.86 7.69
C SER A 114 -23.18 -45.25 7.27
N VAL A 115 -22.14 -45.66 8.00
CA VAL A 115 -21.78 -47.04 8.37
C VAL A 115 -22.98 -47.79 8.95
N THR A 116 -23.34 -48.94 8.35
CA THR A 116 -23.85 -50.10 9.10
C THR A 116 -23.26 -51.40 8.55
N ASN A 117 -22.31 -51.92 9.32
CA ASN A 117 -21.88 -53.30 9.48
C ASN A 117 -22.88 -54.38 9.01
N SER A 118 -22.48 -55.28 8.09
CA SER A 118 -22.77 -56.74 8.12
C SER A 118 -22.09 -57.55 7.00
N SER A 119 -21.11 -58.36 7.43
CA SER A 119 -20.74 -59.74 7.04
C SER A 119 -20.16 -60.13 5.65
N PRO A 120 -19.14 -61.01 5.60
CA PRO A 120 -18.47 -61.48 4.38
C PRO A 120 -18.97 -62.86 3.88
N GLY A 121 -18.95 -63.07 2.56
CA GLY A 121 -19.12 -64.39 1.93
C GLY A 121 -19.31 -64.22 0.41
N ALA A 122 -18.31 -64.57 -0.41
CA ALA A 122 -18.01 -65.90 -0.94
C ALA A 122 -18.66 -66.10 -2.31
N GLY A 123 -17.82 -66.33 -3.32
CA GLY A 123 -18.21 -66.35 -4.71
C GLY A 123 -18.95 -67.61 -5.16
N THR A 124 -19.50 -67.50 -6.36
CA THR A 124 -19.52 -68.48 -7.46
C THR A 124 -19.73 -67.71 -8.75
#